data_AF-A0A8T3Z795-F1
#
_entry.id   AF-A0A8T3Z795-F1
#
_cell.length_a   1.000
_cell.length_b   1.000
_cell.length_c   1.000
_cell.angle_alpha   90.00
_cell.angle_beta   90.00
_cell.angle_gamma   90.00
#
_symmetry.space_group_name_H-M   'P 1'
#
loop_
_entity.id
_entity.type
_entity.pdbx_description
1 polymer ?
#
loop_
_entity_poly.entity_id
_entity_poly.type
_entity_poly.pdbx_seq_one_letter_code
_entity_poly.pdbx_strand_id
1 'polypeptide(L)'
;MRKGKEFYARQYDAVQELFSKGVPIQEIAKQLNMSYSCVYHWVRGLRKPRRGNVDTLVEFLHTHGPTPVVDIEAAFPKHNELFHIASKRGVPIRRKVLSRAYGAYATWYFLDGQEPQLEERIAQLVSTLRAVKERLKKALNP
;
A
#
# COMPACT_ATOMS: atom_id res chain seq x y z
N MET A 1 -1.84 -26.46 -12.68
CA MET A 1 -1.01 -25.34 -12.21
C MET A 1 -1.51 -24.88 -10.83
N ARG A 2 -0.66 -24.82 -9.80
CA ARG A 2 -1.08 -24.40 -8.44
C ARG A 2 -1.33 -22.90 -8.41
N LYS A 3 -2.53 -22.47 -8.03
CA LYS A 3 -2.85 -21.03 -7.89
C LYS A 3 -2.15 -20.47 -6.65
N GLY A 4 -1.44 -19.35 -6.82
CA GLY A 4 -0.68 -18.71 -5.74
C GLY A 4 -1.59 -17.99 -4.72
N LYS A 5 -1.05 -17.68 -3.52
CA LYS A 5 -1.79 -16.96 -2.46
C LYS A 5 -2.42 -15.65 -2.94
N GLU A 6 -1.80 -15.00 -3.93
CA GLU A 6 -2.24 -13.72 -4.51
C GLU A 6 -3.41 -13.84 -5.48
N PHE A 7 -3.56 -14.99 -6.16
CA PHE A 7 -4.78 -15.27 -6.91
C PHE A 7 -5.97 -15.30 -5.94
N TYR A 8 -5.78 -15.95 -4.80
CA TYR A 8 -6.80 -16.07 -3.78
C TYR A 8 -7.13 -14.74 -3.09
N ALA A 9 -6.15 -13.85 -2.87
CA ALA A 9 -6.41 -12.53 -2.30
C ALA A 9 -7.32 -11.69 -3.21
N ARG A 10 -7.02 -11.58 -4.50
CA ARG A 10 -7.83 -10.80 -5.46
C ARG A 10 -9.24 -11.32 -5.65
N GLN A 11 -9.42 -12.64 -5.63
CA GLN A 11 -10.73 -13.24 -5.83
C GLN A 11 -11.62 -13.15 -4.58
N TYR A 12 -11.08 -12.81 -3.41
CA TYR A 12 -11.86 -12.74 -2.19
C TYR A 12 -12.97 -11.71 -2.27
N ASP A 13 -12.64 -10.49 -2.70
CA ASP A 13 -13.60 -9.40 -2.78
C ASP A 13 -14.68 -9.70 -3.83
N ALA A 14 -14.28 -10.25 -4.99
CA ALA A 14 -15.21 -10.71 -6.02
C ALA A 14 -16.15 -11.83 -5.52
N VAL A 15 -15.64 -12.77 -4.70
CA VAL A 15 -16.47 -13.81 -4.07
C VAL A 15 -17.50 -13.19 -3.13
N GLN A 16 -17.10 -12.23 -2.28
CA GLN A 16 -18.03 -11.58 -1.35
C GLN A 16 -19.10 -10.77 -2.10
N GLU A 17 -18.72 -10.07 -3.17
CA GLU A 17 -19.65 -9.29 -4.00
C GLU A 17 -20.65 -10.18 -4.75
N LEU A 18 -20.20 -11.26 -5.38
CA LEU A 18 -21.12 -12.18 -6.07
C LEU A 18 -22.06 -12.87 -5.08
N PHE A 19 -21.56 -13.23 -3.90
CA PHE A 19 -22.39 -13.84 -2.87
C PHE A 19 -23.43 -12.86 -2.31
N SER A 20 -23.07 -11.59 -2.09
CA SER A 20 -24.03 -10.57 -1.64
C SER A 20 -25.13 -10.29 -2.68
N LYS A 21 -24.86 -10.53 -3.97
CA LYS A 21 -25.84 -10.51 -5.07
C LYS A 21 -26.71 -11.78 -5.15
N GLY A 22 -26.54 -12.75 -4.23
CA GLY A 22 -27.31 -13.98 -4.19
C GLY A 22 -26.84 -15.08 -5.14
N VAL A 23 -25.67 -14.94 -5.76
CA VAL A 23 -25.13 -15.95 -6.68
C VAL A 23 -24.78 -17.23 -5.90
N PRO A 24 -25.21 -18.42 -6.33
CA PRO A 24 -24.89 -19.67 -5.65
C PRO A 24 -23.39 -19.95 -5.61
N ILE A 25 -22.89 -20.52 -4.51
CA ILE A 25 -21.46 -20.84 -4.29
C ILE A 25 -20.87 -21.68 -5.46
N GLN A 26 -21.66 -22.62 -6.00
CA GLN A 26 -21.23 -23.45 -7.12
C GLN A 26 -21.00 -22.64 -8.41
N GLU A 27 -21.83 -21.63 -8.66
CA GLU A 27 -21.68 -20.75 -9.81
C GLU A 27 -20.52 -19.79 -9.62
N ILE A 28 -20.34 -19.20 -8.43
CA ILE A 28 -19.17 -18.38 -8.10
C ILE A 28 -17.88 -19.18 -8.31
N ALA A 29 -17.84 -20.43 -7.85
CA ALA A 29 -16.70 -21.31 -8.04
C ALA A 29 -16.41 -21.56 -9.53
N LYS A 30 -17.42 -21.78 -10.36
CA LYS A 30 -17.24 -21.91 -11.81
C LYS A 30 -16.78 -20.61 -12.46
N GLN A 31 -17.45 -19.50 -12.18
CA GLN A 31 -17.15 -18.18 -12.76
C GLN A 31 -15.72 -17.73 -12.45
N LEU A 32 -15.26 -17.92 -11.22
CA LEU A 32 -13.92 -17.51 -10.78
C LEU A 32 -12.87 -18.62 -10.95
N ASN A 33 -13.26 -19.76 -11.51
CA ASN A 33 -12.43 -20.95 -11.67
C ASN A 33 -11.77 -21.38 -10.33
N MET A 34 -12.54 -21.43 -9.27
CA MET A 34 -12.12 -21.75 -7.91
C MET A 34 -12.67 -23.10 -7.45
N SER A 35 -12.03 -23.73 -6.47
CA SER A 35 -12.64 -24.90 -5.85
C SER A 35 -13.83 -24.47 -5.00
N TYR A 36 -14.90 -25.28 -5.04
CA TYR A 36 -16.10 -25.09 -4.22
C TYR A 36 -15.76 -24.85 -2.75
N SER A 37 -14.90 -25.70 -2.17
CA SER A 37 -14.49 -25.60 -0.76
C SER A 37 -13.82 -24.26 -0.43
N CYS A 38 -13.09 -23.66 -1.38
CA CYS A 38 -12.46 -22.36 -1.15
C CYS A 38 -13.50 -21.24 -1.04
N VAL A 39 -14.44 -21.19 -1.98
CA VAL A 39 -15.53 -20.21 -1.99
C VAL A 39 -16.42 -20.40 -0.76
N TYR A 40 -16.78 -21.65 -0.44
CA TYR A 40 -17.56 -22.01 0.74
C TYR A 40 -16.90 -21.51 2.04
N HIS A 41 -15.60 -21.77 2.24
CA HIS A 41 -14.90 -21.31 3.44
C HIS A 41 -14.85 -19.78 3.55
N TRP A 42 -14.74 -19.07 2.43
CA TRP A 42 -14.68 -17.60 2.43
C TRP A 42 -16.03 -16.96 2.74
N VAL A 43 -17.09 -17.46 2.12
CA VAL A 43 -18.46 -17.00 2.34
C VAL A 43 -18.91 -17.29 3.77
N ARG A 44 -18.53 -18.44 4.33
CA ARG A 44 -18.86 -18.83 5.71
C ARG A 44 -17.94 -18.22 6.76
N GLY A 45 -16.94 -17.42 6.37
CA GLY A 45 -15.97 -16.81 7.28
C GLY A 45 -15.01 -17.80 7.95
N LEU A 46 -15.00 -19.07 7.54
CA LEU A 46 -14.18 -20.14 8.12
C LEU A 46 -12.69 -19.99 7.79
N ARG A 47 -12.38 -19.32 6.67
CA ARG A 47 -11.01 -19.02 6.26
C ARG A 47 -10.98 -17.72 5.47
N LYS A 48 -10.01 -16.85 5.75
CA LYS A 48 -9.72 -15.67 4.92
C LYS A 48 -8.44 -15.91 4.13
N PRO A 49 -8.33 -15.44 2.88
CA PRO A 49 -7.05 -15.41 2.19
C PRO A 49 -6.11 -14.51 2.99
N ARG A 50 -4.87 -14.95 3.18
CA ARG A 50 -3.85 -14.10 3.83
C ARG A 50 -3.57 -12.93 2.89
N ARG A 51 -3.88 -11.70 3.33
CA ARG A 51 -3.39 -10.47 2.70
C ARG A 51 -1.86 -10.55 2.63
N GLY A 52 -1.30 -10.23 1.47
CA GLY A 52 0.14 -10.14 1.29
C GLY A 52 0.68 -8.88 1.97
N ASN A 53 2.00 -8.85 2.19
CA ASN A 53 2.66 -7.65 2.71
C ASN A 53 2.50 -6.44 1.79
N VAL A 54 2.34 -6.67 0.47
CA VAL A 54 2.03 -5.62 -0.51
C VAL A 54 0.64 -5.02 -0.26
N ASP A 55 -0.37 -5.87 -0.04
CA ASP A 55 -1.73 -5.39 0.23
C ASP A 55 -1.78 -4.58 1.54
N THR A 56 -1.00 -5.00 2.53
CA THR A 56 -0.86 -4.29 3.81
C THR A 56 -0.18 -2.93 3.64
N LEU A 57 0.83 -2.84 2.76
CA LEU A 57 1.48 -1.56 2.42
C LEU A 57 0.52 -0.62 1.67
N VAL A 58 -0.30 -1.15 0.76
CA VAL A 58 -1.33 -0.36 0.06
C VAL A 58 -2.35 0.19 1.05
N GLU A 59 -2.87 -0.64 1.94
CA GLU A 59 -3.81 -0.22 2.97
C GLU A 59 -3.19 0.85 3.89
N PHE A 60 -1.93 0.67 4.29
CA PHE A 60 -1.20 1.67 5.05
C PHE A 60 -1.13 3.02 4.33
N LEU A 61 -0.78 3.04 3.04
CA LEU A 61 -0.71 4.27 2.23
C LEU A 61 -2.08 4.89 1.95
N HIS A 62 -3.15 4.09 1.90
CA HIS A 62 -4.51 4.61 1.85
C HIS A 62 -4.88 5.35 3.14
N THR A 63 -4.54 4.79 4.30
CA THR A 63 -4.88 5.38 5.60
C THR A 63 -4.01 6.59 5.93
N HIS A 64 -2.71 6.52 5.67
CA HIS A 64 -1.75 7.55 6.10
C HIS A 64 -1.43 8.57 5.00
N GLY A 65 -1.75 8.27 3.74
CA GLY A 65 -1.36 9.06 2.59
C GLY A 65 0.11 8.89 2.19
N PRO A 66 0.64 9.79 1.36
CA PRO A 66 2.04 9.83 0.96
C PRO A 66 2.96 9.89 2.17
N THR A 67 3.89 8.95 2.28
CA THR A 67 4.70 8.78 3.49
C THR A 67 6.19 8.62 3.11
N PRO A 68 7.12 9.26 3.85
CA PRO A 68 8.55 9.11 3.58
C PRO A 68 9.06 7.74 4.01
N VAL A 69 10.17 7.29 3.43
CA VAL A 69 10.78 5.99 3.72
C VAL A 69 11.12 5.83 5.19
N VAL A 70 11.64 6.88 5.83
CA VAL A 70 12.01 6.84 7.26
C VAL A 70 10.85 6.44 8.17
N ASP A 71 9.62 6.82 7.82
CA ASP A 71 8.42 6.47 8.60
C ASP A 71 7.85 5.10 8.18
N ILE A 72 8.09 4.68 6.93
CA ILE A 72 7.66 3.37 6.40
C ILE A 72 8.55 2.23 6.89
N GLU A 73 9.85 2.47 7.05
CA GLU A 73 10.85 1.43 7.31
C GLU A 73 10.58 0.66 8.62
N ALA A 74 10.03 1.35 9.63
CA ALA A 74 9.65 0.73 10.90
C ALA A 74 8.54 -0.33 10.74
N ALA A 75 7.53 -0.05 9.90
CA ALA A 75 6.42 -0.97 9.66
C ALA A 75 6.71 -1.97 8.52
N PHE A 76 7.55 -1.58 7.56
CA PHE A 76 7.88 -2.34 6.36
C PHE A 76 9.39 -2.31 6.08
N PRO A 77 10.21 -3.08 6.81
CA PRO A 77 11.68 -3.08 6.62
C PRO A 77 12.13 -3.46 5.20
N LYS A 78 11.31 -4.25 4.49
CA LYS A 78 11.54 -4.66 3.10
C LYS A 78 10.75 -3.82 2.09
N HIS A 79 10.43 -2.56 2.40
CA HIS A 79 9.61 -1.69 1.57
C HIS A 79 10.06 -1.64 0.10
N ASN A 80 11.36 -1.68 -0.19
CA ASN A 80 11.86 -1.64 -1.56
C ASN A 80 11.53 -2.92 -2.34
N GLU A 81 11.64 -4.08 -1.70
CA GLU A 81 11.21 -5.36 -2.29
C GLU A 81 9.70 -5.33 -2.54
N LEU A 82 8.92 -4.86 -1.56
CA LEU A 82 7.46 -4.73 -1.69
C LEU A 82 7.07 -3.79 -2.84
N PHE A 83 7.79 -2.68 -3.03
CA PHE A 83 7.58 -1.77 -4.15
C PHE A 83 7.84 -2.43 -5.51
N HIS A 84 8.96 -3.16 -5.66
CA HIS A 84 9.24 -3.87 -6.91
C HIS A 84 8.21 -4.96 -7.19
N ILE A 85 7.78 -5.67 -6.15
CA ILE A 85 6.70 -6.64 -6.25
C ILE A 85 5.39 -5.95 -6.68
N ALA A 86 5.03 -4.83 -6.05
CA ALA A 86 3.84 -4.05 -6.38
C ALA A 86 3.85 -3.56 -7.84
N SER A 87 4.97 -2.99 -8.29
CA SER A 87 5.17 -2.52 -9.66
C SER A 87 5.02 -3.66 -10.69
N LYS A 88 5.64 -4.82 -10.44
CA LYS A 88 5.48 -6.01 -11.31
C LYS A 88 4.03 -6.51 -11.37
N ARG A 89 3.23 -6.23 -10.34
CA ARG A 89 1.82 -6.64 -10.23
C ARG A 89 0.84 -5.60 -10.77
N GLY A 90 1.32 -4.45 -11.23
CA GLY A 90 0.46 -3.33 -11.63
C GLY A 90 -0.32 -2.73 -10.46
N VAL A 91 0.14 -2.93 -9.22
CA VAL A 91 -0.44 -2.26 -8.05
C VAL A 91 0.01 -0.80 -8.09
N PRO A 92 -0.89 0.17 -7.86
CA PRO A 92 -0.64 1.60 -8.11
C PRO A 92 0.21 2.26 -7.02
N ILE A 93 1.27 1.60 -6.53
CA ILE A 93 2.25 2.23 -5.64
C ILE A 93 3.29 2.95 -6.49
N ARG A 94 3.53 4.22 -6.19
CA ARG A 94 4.56 5.06 -6.78
C ARG A 94 5.62 5.42 -5.75
N ARG A 95 6.77 5.84 -6.27
CA ARG A 95 7.90 6.33 -5.48
C ARG A 95 8.40 7.64 -6.05
N LYS A 96 8.49 8.67 -5.21
CA LYS A 96 9.11 9.95 -5.54
C LYS A 96 10.43 10.07 -4.79
N VAL A 97 11.46 10.52 -5.48
CA VAL A 97 12.80 10.74 -4.92
C VAL A 97 13.14 12.21 -5.06
N LEU A 98 13.39 12.87 -3.95
CA LEU A 98 13.81 14.26 -3.84
C LEU A 98 15.33 14.37 -3.85
N SER A 99 15.84 15.61 -3.78
CA SER A 99 17.27 15.87 -3.63
C SER A 99 17.86 15.15 -2.41
N ARG A 100 19.12 14.73 -2.52
CA ARG A 100 19.88 14.11 -1.41
C ARG A 100 20.00 15.01 -0.19
N ALA A 101 19.82 16.33 -0.34
CA ALA A 101 19.82 17.29 0.76
C ALA A 101 18.76 17.00 1.84
N TYR A 102 17.70 16.25 1.50
CA TYR A 102 16.63 15.87 2.43
C TYR A 102 16.91 14.58 3.22
N GLY A 103 18.07 13.93 3.01
CA GLY A 103 18.51 12.76 3.78
C GLY A 103 17.47 11.64 3.82
N ALA A 104 17.10 11.20 5.04
CA ALA A 104 16.13 10.13 5.27
C ALA A 104 14.72 10.44 4.74
N TYR A 105 14.38 11.71 4.55
CA TYR A 105 13.10 12.16 3.97
C TYR A 105 13.15 12.33 2.45
N ALA A 106 14.23 11.91 1.78
CA ALA A 106 14.36 12.10 0.34
C ALA A 106 13.44 11.19 -0.47
N THR A 107 13.10 10.00 0.03
CA THR A 107 12.30 9.03 -0.73
C THR A 107 10.92 8.90 -0.11
N TRP A 108 9.88 8.91 -0.94
CA TRP A 108 8.48 8.84 -0.54
C TRP A 108 7.74 7.77 -1.33
N TYR A 109 6.85 7.05 -0.66
CA TYR A 109 5.88 6.16 -1.30
C TYR A 109 4.47 6.74 -1.21
N PHE A 110 3.68 6.52 -2.25
CA PHE A 110 2.31 7.01 -2.36
C PHE A 110 1.53 6.15 -3.36
N LEU A 111 0.21 6.29 -3.39
CA LEU A 111 -0.67 5.63 -4.37
C LEU A 111 -1.01 6.58 -5.53
N ASP A 112 -1.33 6.03 -6.70
CA ASP A 112 -1.86 6.83 -7.82
C ASP A 112 -3.08 7.66 -7.35
N GLY A 113 -3.09 8.95 -7.71
CA GLY A 113 -4.10 9.91 -7.28
C GLY A 113 -3.76 10.67 -5.99
N GLN A 114 -2.69 10.29 -5.29
CA GLN A 114 -2.21 11.02 -4.10
C GLN A 114 -1.15 12.09 -4.42
N GLU A 115 -0.89 12.39 -5.70
CA GLU A 115 0.11 13.37 -6.12
C GLU A 115 -0.11 14.76 -5.49
N PRO A 116 -1.33 15.34 -5.44
CA PRO A 116 -1.53 16.64 -4.83
C PRO A 116 -1.18 16.64 -3.33
N GLN A 117 -1.57 15.59 -2.61
CA GLN A 117 -1.27 15.43 -1.19
C GLN A 117 0.24 15.24 -0.96
N LEU A 118 0.94 14.58 -1.89
CA LEU A 118 2.38 14.41 -1.82
C LEU A 118 3.08 15.76 -1.95
N GLU A 119 2.70 16.59 -2.91
CA GLU A 119 3.28 17.93 -3.06
C GLU A 119 3.03 18.81 -1.83
N GLU A 120 1.83 18.76 -1.26
CA GLU A 120 1.51 19.48 -0.03
C GLU A 120 2.41 19.07 1.13
N ARG A 121 2.57 17.75 1.36
CA ARG A 121 3.43 17.23 2.43
C ARG A 121 4.90 17.58 2.21
N ILE A 122 5.37 17.53 0.97
CA ILE A 122 6.75 17.95 0.64
C ILE A 122 6.91 19.45 0.92
N ALA A 123 5.95 20.29 0.53
CA ALA A 123 6.01 21.72 0.80
C ALA A 123 6.04 22.02 2.31
N GLN A 124 5.24 21.31 3.11
CA GLN A 124 5.24 21.39 4.56
C GLN A 124 6.61 20.98 5.15
N LEU A 125 7.20 19.89 4.66
CA LEU A 125 8.55 19.45 5.05
C LEU A 125 9.59 20.54 4.75
N VAL A 126 9.58 21.10 3.54
CA VAL A 126 10.52 22.14 3.12
C VAL A 126 10.39 23.39 3.98
N SER A 127 9.15 23.83 4.25
CA SER A 127 8.87 24.97 5.13
C SER A 127 9.42 24.74 6.54
N THR A 128 9.16 23.57 7.11
CA THR A 128 9.63 23.17 8.44
C THR A 128 11.16 23.16 8.51
N LEU A 129 11.84 22.58 7.51
CA LEU A 129 13.30 22.54 7.45
C LEU A 129 13.91 23.95 7.35
N ARG A 130 13.30 24.85 6.57
CA ARG A 130 13.73 26.25 6.50
C ARG A 130 13.60 26.94 7.86
N ALA A 131 12.47 26.77 8.53
CA ALA A 131 12.23 27.36 9.85
C ALA A 131 13.24 26.85 10.91
N VAL A 132 13.51 25.55 10.92
CA VAL A 132 14.52 24.94 11.81
C VAL A 132 15.91 25.51 11.52
N LYS A 133 16.29 25.62 10.25
CA LYS A 133 17.59 26.18 9.84
C LYS A 133 17.77 27.63 10.31
N GLU A 134 16.74 28.47 10.16
CA GLU A 134 16.78 29.86 10.64
C GLU A 134 16.89 29.95 12.17
N ARG A 135 16.17 29.09 12.91
CA ARG A 135 16.30 29.01 14.37
C ARG A 135 17.72 28.62 14.81
N LEU A 136 18.31 27.63 14.15
CA LEU A 136 19.69 27.21 14.43
C LEU A 136 20.70 28.32 14.11
N LYS A 137 20.52 29.03 12.99
CA LYS A 137 21.39 30.15 12.62
C LYS A 137 21.37 31.27 13.66
N LYS A 138 20.20 31.61 14.19
CA LYS A 138 20.06 32.59 15.28
C LYS A 138 20.67 32.11 16.59
N ALA A 139 20.56 30.82 16.92
CA ALA A 139 21.15 30.26 18.13
C ALA A 139 22.69 30.19 18.08
N LEU A 140 23.28 30.04 16.89
CA LEU A 140 24.72 29.92 16.68
C LEU A 140 25.44 31.26 16.47
N ASN A 141 24.71 32.33 16.13
CA ASN A 141 25.22 33.71 16.05
C ASN A 141 24.31 34.62 16.90
N PRO A 142 24.47 34.60 18.24
CA PRO A 142 23.65 35.40 19.15
C PRO A 142 23.86 36.92 18.97
#